data_AF-A0A966ISX8-F1
#
_entry.id   AF-A0A966ISX8-F1
#
_cell.length_a   1.000
_cell.length_b   1.000
_cell.length_c   1.000
_cell.angle_alpha   90.00
_cell.angle_beta   90.00
_cell.angle_gamma   90.00
#
_symmetry.space_group_name_H-M   'P 1'
#
loop_
_entity.id
_entity.type
_entity.pdbx_description
1 polymer ?
#
loop_
_entity_poly.entity_id
_entity_poly.type
_entity_poly.pdbx_seq_one_letter_code
_entity_poly.pdbx_strand_id
1 'polypeptide(L)' 'ALKALAEEAKMMLDEGVVATPSEIDLCMLMGAGWPMHLGGILPYLDREGISDSVCGQRFHSHGVASLPA' A
#
# COMPACT_ATOMS: atom_id res chain seq x y z
N ALA A 1 -10.80 4.58 -8.04
CA ALA A 1 -9.39 4.33 -8.39
C ALA A 1 -8.63 3.74 -7.19
N LEU A 2 -8.44 4.46 -6.08
CA LEU A 2 -7.63 3.98 -4.95
C LEU A 2 -8.12 2.68 -4.29
N LYS A 3 -9.44 2.48 -4.15
CA LYS A 3 -9.99 1.22 -3.63
C LYS A 3 -9.61 0.01 -4.50
N ALA A 4 -9.76 0.15 -5.82
CA ALA A 4 -9.35 -0.90 -6.76
C ALA A 4 -7.84 -1.17 -6.69
N LEU A 5 -7.01 -0.13 -6.52
CA LEU A 5 -5.56 -0.33 -6.31
C LEU A 5 -5.25 -1.09 -5.01
N ALA A 6 -6.04 -0.88 -3.95
CA ALA A 6 -5.91 -1.67 -2.72
C ALA A 6 -6.32 -3.14 -2.95
N GLU A 7 -7.43 -3.39 -3.66
CA GLU A 7 -7.88 -4.74 -4.03
C GLU A 7 -6.82 -5.47 -4.84
N GLU A 8 -6.29 -4.85 -5.90
CA GLU A 8 -5.24 -5.42 -6.74
C GLU A 8 -3.94 -5.67 -5.97
N ALA A 9 -3.49 -4.72 -5.14
CA ALA A 9 -2.30 -4.91 -4.31
C ALA A 9 -2.45 -6.10 -3.34
N LYS A 10 -3.65 -6.27 -2.76
CA LYS A 10 -3.95 -7.43 -1.92
C LYS A 10 -3.95 -8.73 -2.73
N MET A 11 -4.58 -8.76 -3.90
CA MET A 11 -4.57 -9.95 -4.76
C MET A 11 -3.16 -10.33 -5.17
N MET A 12 -2.32 -9.36 -5.56
CA MET A 12 -0.91 -9.61 -5.88
C MET A 12 -0.12 -10.23 -4.72
N LEU A 13 -0.40 -9.83 -3.48
CA LEU A 13 0.21 -10.40 -2.28
C LEU A 13 -0.35 -11.79 -1.96
N ASP A 14 -1.67 -11.96 -2.01
CA ASP A 14 -2.34 -13.23 -1.71
C ASP A 14 -1.96 -14.33 -2.72
N GLU A 15 -1.78 -13.96 -3.99
CA GLU A 15 -1.35 -14.85 -5.08
C GLU A 15 0.18 -15.04 -5.13
N GLY A 16 0.95 -14.27 -4.36
CA GLY A 16 2.42 -14.34 -4.33
C GLY A 16 3.10 -13.81 -5.60
N VAL A 17 2.43 -12.94 -6.36
CA VAL A 17 3.03 -12.19 -7.49
C VAL A 17 4.18 -11.31 -7.00
N VAL A 18 4.03 -10.77 -5.79
CA VAL A 18 5.09 -10.10 -5.02
C VAL A 18 5.20 -10.75 -3.65
N ALA A 19 6.37 -10.73 -3.03
CA ALA A 19 6.57 -11.34 -1.72
C ALA A 19 6.19 -10.39 -0.58
N THR A 20 6.35 -9.08 -0.77
CA THR A 20 6.14 -8.08 0.28
C THR A 20 5.45 -6.81 -0.23
N PRO A 21 4.69 -6.09 0.63
CA PRO A 21 4.10 -4.80 0.28
C PRO A 21 5.14 -3.78 -0.23
N SER A 22 6.36 -3.81 0.32
CA SER A 22 7.44 -2.91 -0.06
C SER A 22 7.87 -3.04 -1.52
N GLU A 23 7.68 -4.19 -2.16
CA GLU A 23 7.96 -4.37 -3.59
C GLU A 23 6.99 -3.57 -4.47
N ILE A 24 5.71 -3.54 -4.09
CA ILE A 24 4.70 -2.72 -4.77
C ILE A 24 5.03 -1.24 -4.59
N ASP A 25 5.36 -0.82 -3.37
CA ASP A 25 5.73 0.57 -3.10
C ASP A 25 6.96 1.00 -3.90
N LEU A 26 8.00 0.15 -3.95
CA LEU A 26 9.20 0.42 -4.74
C LEU A 26 8.88 0.55 -6.23
N CYS A 27 8.08 -0.37 -6.78
CA CYS A 27 7.63 -0.33 -8.17
C CYS A 27 6.83 0.95 -8.47
N MET A 28 5.96 1.36 -7.56
CA MET A 28 5.14 2.55 -7.73
C MET A 28 5.97 3.83 -7.69
N LEU A 29 6.96 3.90 -6.79
CA LEU A 29 7.86 5.05 -6.68
C LEU A 29 8.85 5.14 -7.86
N MET A 30 9.44 4.01 -8.26
CA MET A 30 10.51 3.99 -9.27
C MET A 30 10.04 3.74 -10.71
N GLY A 31 8.89 3.09 -10.89
CA GLY A 31 8.35 2.72 -12.20
C GLY A 31 7.13 3.54 -12.58
N ALA A 32 6.11 3.58 -11.72
CA ALA A 32 4.84 4.24 -12.01
C ALA A 32 4.82 5.76 -11.73
N GLY A 33 5.89 6.31 -11.15
CA GLY A 33 6.01 7.74 -10.88
C GLY A 33 5.15 8.25 -9.73
N TRP A 34 4.83 7.39 -8.75
CA TRP A 34 4.08 7.80 -7.56
C TRP A 34 4.82 8.89 -6.77
N PRO A 35 4.12 9.90 -6.21
CA PRO A 35 4.78 11.01 -5.54
C PRO A 35 5.63 10.56 -4.34
N MET A 36 6.94 10.78 -4.41
CA MET A 36 7.91 10.35 -3.39
C MET A 36 7.58 10.83 -1.97
N HIS A 37 7.06 12.05 -1.83
CA HIS A 37 6.74 12.64 -0.52
C HIS A 37 5.57 11.94 0.19
N LEU A 38 4.85 11.04 -0.49
CA LEU A 38 3.79 10.22 0.12
C LEU A 38 4.31 8.88 0.66
N GLY A 39 5.57 8.52 0.37
CA GLY A 39 6.25 7.36 0.95
C GLY A 39 5.91 6.00 0.32
N GLY A 40 5.14 5.98 -0.77
CA GLY A 40 4.62 4.77 -1.41
C GLY A 40 3.10 4.81 -1.53
N ILE A 41 2.51 3.90 -2.31
CA ILE A 41 1.05 3.86 -2.45
C ILE A 41 0.41 3.12 -1.26
N LEU A 42 1.00 2.02 -0.79
CA LEU A 42 0.43 1.24 0.30
C LEU A 42 0.52 1.97 1.65
N PRO A 43 1.63 2.67 1.99
CA PRO A 43 1.70 3.62 3.10
C PRO A 43 0.61 4.68 3.06
N TYR A 44 0.32 5.21 1.86
CA TYR A 44 -0.75 6.19 1.67
C TYR A 44 -2.12 5.55 1.93
N LEU A 45 -2.43 4.40 1.34
CA LEU A 45 -3.70 3.70 1.54
C LEU A 45 -3.93 3.30 3.01
N ASP A 46 -2.87 2.88 3.70
CA ASP A 46 -2.90 2.52 5.12
C ASP A 46 -3.20 3.73 6.01
N ARG A 47 -2.64 4.90 5.67
CA ARG A 47 -2.89 6.16 6.39
C ARG A 47 -4.30 6.69 6.16
N GLU A 48 -4.80 6.60 4.94
CA GLU A 48 -6.16 7.02 4.58
C GLU A 48 -7.24 6.03 5.04
N GLY A 49 -6.86 4.91 5.68
CA GLY A 49 -7.78 3.87 6.14
C GLY A 49 -8.42 3.05 5.01
N ILE A 50 -7.96 3.23 3.77
CA ILE A 50 -8.52 2.54 2.60
C ILE A 50 -8.18 1.05 2.68
N SER A 51 -6.94 0.70 3.03
CA SER A 51 -6.51 -0.69 3.19
C SER A 51 -7.41 -1.44 4.16
N ASP A 52 -7.65 -0.87 5.34
CA ASP A 52 -8.53 -1.48 6.35
C ASP A 52 -9.96 -1.66 5.81
N SER A 53 -10.52 -0.62 5.19
CA SER A 53 -11.90 -0.64 4.69
C SER A 53 -12.15 -1.62 3.53
N VAL A 54 -11.13 -1.92 2.73
CA VAL A 54 -11.25 -2.72 1.49
C VAL A 54 -10.68 -4.13 1.69
N CYS A 55 -9.53 -4.22 2.35
CA CYS A 55 -8.77 -5.46 2.53
C CYS A 55 -8.99 -6.09 3.90
N GLY A 56 -9.66 -5.40 4.84
CA GLY A 56 -9.86 -5.84 6.22
C GLY A 56 -8.60 -5.77 7.09
N GLN A 57 -7.50 -5.22 6.57
CA GLN A 57 -6.24 -5.06 7.28
C GLN A 57 -5.36 -4.00 6.59
N ARG A 58 -4.37 -3.49 7.33
CA ARG A 58 -3.28 -2.67 6.78
C ARG A 58 -2.29 -3.55 6.00
N PHE A 59 -1.63 -2.98 4.99
CA PHE A 59 -0.51 -3.64 4.31
C PHE A 59 0.74 -3.64 5.18
N HIS A 60 1.00 -2.52 5.87
CA HIS A 60 2.15 -2.35 6.74
C HIS A 60 1.77 -2.38 8.22
N SER A 61 2.69 -2.88 9.05
CA SER A 61 2.54 -2.88 10.51
C SER A 61 2.43 -1.46 11.07
N HIS A 62 1.71 -1.31 12.19
CA HIS A 62 1.67 -0.04 12.93
C HIS A 62 3.09 0.43 13.28
N GLY A 63 3.33 1.74 13.16
CA GLY A 63 4.65 2.34 13.22
C GLY A 63 5.26 2.63 11.85
N VAL A 64 4.88 1.87 10.81
CA VAL A 64 5.20 2.21 9.42
C VAL A 64 4.10 3.09 8.86
N ALA A 65 4.48 4.29 8.40
CA ALA A 65 3.58 5.28 7.80
C ALA A 65 2.32 5.61 8.64
N SER A 66 2.41 5.41 9.95
CA SER A 66 1.35 5.77 10.90
C SER A 66 1.38 7.27 11.16
N LEU A 67 0.22 7.88 11.34
CA LEU A 67 0.13 9.28 11.76
C LEU A 67 0.59 9.43 13.22
N PRO A 68 1.19 10.57 13.59
CA PRO A 68 1.38 10.92 14.98
C PRO A 68 0.05 10.87 15.73
N ALA A 69 0.10 10.52 17.03
CA ALA A 69 -1.03 10.62 17.93
C ALA A 69 -1.42 12.08 18.21
#